data_AF-A0A6J0J879-F1
#
_entry.id   AF-A0A6J0J879-F1
#
_cell.length_a   1.000
_cell.length_b   1.000
_cell.length_c   1.000
_cell.angle_alpha   90.00
_cell.angle_beta   90.00
_cell.angle_gamma   90.00
#
_symmetry.space_group_name_H-M   'P 1'
#
loop_
_entity.id
_entity.type
_entity.pdbx_description
1 polymer ?
#
loop_
_entity_poly.entity_id
_entity_poly.type
_entity_poly.pdbx_seq_one_letter_code
_entity_poly.pdbx_strand_id
1 'polypeptide(L)'
;MIHPVTNRPADKRSFIPSLIEKEKVSKLVHAIKMGWIKPRKPRDDTPTYYDLWAHEDPNSILGRHKMHVPAPKLRLPGHEESYNPPPEYLLSEEEVRGGPCSPREPLGKGWEFGKL
;
A
#
# COMPACT_ATOMS: atom_id res chain seq x y z
N MET A 1 -58.60 2.64 -26.80
CA MET A 1 -58.16 3.58 -27.86
C MET A 1 -57.30 2.77 -28.82
N ILE A 2 -57.73 2.63 -30.08
CA ILE A 2 -57.12 1.69 -31.06
C ILE A 2 -56.09 2.40 -31.96
N HIS A 3 -56.10 3.75 -32.00
CA HIS A 3 -55.22 4.57 -32.83
C HIS A 3 -54.54 5.69 -32.04
N PRO A 4 -53.37 6.18 -32.49
CA PRO A 4 -52.69 7.31 -31.87
C PRO A 4 -53.53 8.58 -31.98
N VAL A 5 -53.37 9.48 -31.01
CA VAL A 5 -54.09 10.77 -30.95
C VAL A 5 -53.74 11.67 -32.14
N THR A 6 -52.55 11.54 -32.71
CA THR A 6 -52.15 12.26 -33.93
C THR A 6 -51.64 11.29 -34.99
N ASN A 7 -52.27 11.31 -36.17
CA ASN A 7 -51.86 10.52 -37.34
C ASN A 7 -50.87 11.32 -38.21
N ARG A 8 -49.79 11.84 -37.61
CA ARG A 8 -48.78 12.61 -38.36
C ARG A 8 -47.89 11.62 -39.13
N PRO A 9 -47.68 11.80 -40.44
CA PRO A 9 -46.81 10.91 -41.20
C PRO A 9 -45.39 10.95 -40.65
N ALA A 10 -44.72 9.80 -40.67
CA ALA A 10 -43.35 9.68 -40.20
C ALA A 10 -42.40 10.49 -41.11
N ASP A 11 -41.41 11.12 -40.48
CA ASP A 11 -40.39 11.92 -41.17
C ASP A 11 -39.29 11.01 -41.76
N LYS A 12 -38.67 11.44 -42.87
CA LYS A 12 -37.65 10.66 -43.57
C LYS A 12 -36.44 10.35 -42.68
N ARG A 13 -36.08 11.27 -41.78
CA ARG A 13 -34.97 11.10 -40.82
C ARG A 13 -35.19 9.96 -39.82
N SER A 14 -36.41 9.49 -39.63
CA SER A 14 -36.69 8.33 -38.77
C SER A 14 -36.29 7.01 -39.44
N PHE A 15 -36.19 7.01 -40.77
CA PHE A 15 -35.82 5.83 -41.56
C PHE A 15 -34.37 5.90 -42.08
N ILE A 16 -33.78 7.10 -42.15
CA ILE A 16 -32.40 7.33 -42.60
C ILE A 16 -31.46 7.27 -41.37
N PRO A 17 -30.23 6.75 -41.51
CA PRO A 17 -29.22 6.84 -40.45
C PRO A 17 -29.00 8.27 -39.97
N SER A 18 -28.67 8.45 -38.70
CA SER A 18 -28.63 9.78 -38.11
C SER A 18 -27.45 10.61 -38.62
N LEU A 19 -27.71 11.90 -38.91
CA LEU A 19 -26.67 12.83 -39.35
C LEU A 19 -25.70 13.19 -38.22
N ILE A 20 -26.20 13.23 -36.99
CA ILE A 20 -25.41 13.57 -35.80
C ILE A 20 -24.36 12.48 -35.52
N GLU A 21 -24.74 11.20 -35.66
CA GLU A 21 -23.76 10.10 -35.52
C GLU A 21 -22.72 10.14 -36.63
N LYS A 22 -23.14 10.42 -37.88
CA LYS A 22 -22.20 10.59 -39.00
C LYS A 22 -21.15 11.68 -38.72
N GLU A 23 -21.57 12.83 -38.20
CA GLU A 23 -20.64 13.91 -37.83
C GLU A 23 -19.68 13.49 -36.72
N LYS A 24 -20.18 12.82 -35.67
CA LYS A 24 -19.35 12.32 -34.56
C LYS A 24 -18.31 11.30 -35.07
N VAL A 25 -18.74 10.35 -35.90
CA VAL A 25 -17.84 9.34 -36.50
C VAL A 25 -16.80 10.02 -37.39
N SER A 26 -17.19 11.01 -38.20
CA SER A 26 -16.26 11.77 -39.03
C SER A 26 -15.16 12.47 -38.22
N LYS A 27 -15.53 13.10 -37.09
CA LYS A 27 -14.57 13.72 -36.15
C LYS A 27 -13.60 12.71 -35.56
N LEU A 28 -14.09 11.53 -35.14
CA LEU A 28 -13.25 10.45 -34.63
C LEU A 28 -12.30 9.91 -35.70
N VAL A 29 -12.79 9.69 -36.92
CA VAL A 29 -11.96 9.26 -38.05
C VAL A 29 -10.88 10.28 -38.37
N HIS A 30 -11.21 11.58 -38.34
CA HIS A 30 -10.22 12.65 -38.53
C HIS A 30 -9.15 12.61 -37.44
N ALA A 31 -9.53 12.51 -36.16
CA ALA A 31 -8.59 12.42 -35.05
C ALA A 31 -7.70 11.16 -35.12
N ILE A 32 -8.23 10.02 -35.59
CA ILE A 32 -7.45 8.81 -35.86
C ILE A 32 -6.47 9.04 -37.02
N LYS A 33 -6.91 9.66 -38.11
CA LYS A 33 -6.07 9.95 -39.28
C LYS A 33 -4.93 10.92 -38.96
N MET A 34 -5.19 11.92 -38.11
CA MET A 34 -4.16 12.84 -37.61
C MET A 34 -3.25 12.20 -36.54
N GLY A 35 -3.58 11.00 -36.06
CA GLY A 35 -2.79 10.27 -35.05
C GLY A 35 -2.99 10.76 -33.62
N TRP A 36 -4.00 11.60 -33.34
CA TRP A 36 -4.32 12.07 -31.99
C TRP A 36 -4.95 10.97 -31.13
N ILE A 37 -5.71 10.06 -31.76
CA ILE A 37 -6.35 8.94 -31.10
C ILE A 37 -5.84 7.65 -31.71
N LYS A 38 -5.30 6.75 -30.86
CA LYS A 38 -4.96 5.39 -31.26
C LYS A 38 -6.12 4.45 -30.90
N PRO A 39 -6.79 3.80 -31.87
CA PRO A 39 -8.01 3.02 -31.64
C PRO A 39 -7.80 1.79 -30.76
N ARG A 40 -6.59 1.22 -30.76
CA ARG A 40 -6.22 0.11 -29.88
C ARG A 40 -4.89 0.43 -29.22
N LYS A 41 -4.93 0.75 -27.92
CA LYS A 41 -3.70 0.78 -27.11
C LYS A 41 -3.27 -0.68 -26.92
N PRO A 42 -2.04 -1.07 -27.30
CA PRO A 42 -1.53 -2.38 -26.90
C PRO A 42 -1.56 -2.47 -25.38
N ARG A 43 -1.90 -3.64 -24.84
CA ARG A 43 -1.78 -3.87 -23.40
C ARG A 43 -0.29 -3.83 -23.08
N ASP A 44 0.07 -2.99 -22.12
CA ASP A 44 1.44 -2.91 -21.64
C ASP A 44 1.62 -4.15 -20.73
N ASP A 45 2.19 -5.22 -21.27
CA ASP A 45 2.48 -6.47 -20.53
C ASP A 45 3.69 -6.30 -19.58
N THR A 46 4.18 -5.07 -19.42
CA THR A 46 5.27 -4.74 -18.51
C THR A 46 4.80 -4.86 -17.07
N PRO A 47 5.54 -5.56 -16.19
CA PRO A 47 5.22 -5.61 -14.77
C PRO A 47 5.21 -4.19 -14.18
N THR A 48 4.28 -3.93 -13.26
CA THR A 48 4.17 -2.64 -12.55
C THR A 48 5.41 -2.34 -11.69
N TYR A 49 6.19 -3.36 -11.36
CA TYR A 49 7.37 -3.27 -10.53
C TYR A 49 8.65 -3.41 -11.37
N TYR A 50 9.68 -2.67 -10.95
CA TYR A 50 11.02 -2.72 -11.51
C TYR A 50 12.00 -3.10 -10.41
N ASP A 51 12.96 -3.96 -10.71
CA ASP A 51 14.06 -4.23 -9.80
C ASP A 51 15.06 -3.06 -9.85
N LEU A 52 15.04 -2.23 -8.81
CA LEU A 52 15.91 -1.07 -8.67
C LEU A 52 17.37 -1.45 -8.38
N TRP A 53 17.62 -2.70 -7.98
CA TRP A 53 18.93 -3.19 -7.58
C TRP A 53 19.62 -4.04 -8.65
N ALA A 54 18.92 -4.43 -9.72
CA ALA A 54 19.44 -5.30 -10.79
C ALA A 54 20.70 -4.75 -11.49
N HIS A 55 20.90 -3.44 -11.48
CA HIS A 55 22.01 -2.76 -12.18
C HIS A 55 22.84 -1.87 -11.27
N GLU A 56 22.71 -2.00 -9.94
CA GLU A 56 23.57 -1.20 -9.06
C GLU A 56 24.97 -1.81 -9.00
N ASP A 57 25.99 -1.04 -9.40
CA ASP A 57 27.38 -1.46 -9.28
C ASP A 57 27.69 -1.68 -7.78
N PRO A 58 28.22 -2.87 -7.39
CA PRO A 58 28.57 -3.17 -5.99
C PRO A 58 29.51 -2.13 -5.37
N ASN A 59 30.31 -1.47 -6.20
CA ASN A 59 31.29 -0.45 -5.81
C ASN A 59 30.69 0.96 -5.62
N SER A 60 29.47 1.21 -6.11
CA SER A 60 28.80 2.50 -6.03
C SER A 60 28.28 2.82 -4.62
N ILE A 61 27.93 1.77 -3.86
CA ILE A 61 27.47 1.86 -2.46
C ILE A 61 28.66 2.21 -1.55
N LEU A 62 29.83 1.62 -1.83
CA LEU A 62 31.08 1.86 -1.09
C LEU A 62 31.72 3.21 -1.42
N GLY A 63 31.57 3.71 -2.66
CA GLY A 63 32.18 4.96 -3.12
C GLY A 63 31.38 6.25 -2.83
N ARG A 64 30.06 6.15 -2.61
CA ARG A 64 29.20 7.34 -2.41
C ARG A 64 29.17 7.87 -0.98
N HIS A 65 29.49 7.06 0.01
CA HIS A 65 29.56 7.51 1.39
C HIS A 65 30.89 8.24 1.65
N LYS A 66 30.87 9.57 1.51
CA LYS A 66 31.96 10.47 1.96
C LYS A 66 32.28 10.32 3.46
N MET A 67 31.41 9.66 4.23
CA MET A 67 31.53 9.47 5.67
C MET A 67 31.45 7.98 6.00
N HIS A 68 32.36 7.50 6.86
CA HIS A 68 32.31 6.15 7.42
C HIS A 68 31.11 6.02 8.37
N VAL A 69 30.02 5.43 7.89
CA VAL A 69 28.86 5.08 8.72
C VAL A 69 29.14 3.71 9.34
N PRO A 70 29.34 3.60 10.67
CA PRO A 70 29.51 2.30 11.30
C PRO A 70 28.23 1.48 11.18
N ALA A 71 28.36 0.17 10.95
CA ALA A 71 27.21 -0.72 10.87
C ALA A 71 26.40 -0.68 12.18
N PRO A 72 25.06 -0.71 12.11
CA PRO A 72 24.22 -0.88 13.29
C PRO A 72 24.62 -2.14 14.06
N LYS A 73 24.84 -2.01 15.38
CA LYS A 73 25.20 -3.13 16.24
C LYS A 73 23.97 -4.00 16.48
N LEU A 74 23.92 -5.17 15.85
CA LEU A 74 22.91 -6.18 16.16
C LEU A 74 23.16 -6.72 17.58
N ARG A 75 22.08 -7.09 18.28
CA ARG A 75 22.22 -7.80 19.55
C ARG A 75 22.89 -9.14 19.28
N LEU A 76 23.80 -9.52 20.17
CA LEU A 76 24.37 -10.86 20.11
C LEU A 76 23.25 -11.89 20.29
N PRO A 77 23.29 -13.02 19.56
CA PRO A 77 22.36 -14.11 19.84
C PRO A 77 22.53 -14.53 21.30
N GLY A 78 21.44 -14.47 22.06
CA GLY A 78 21.41 -14.82 23.47
C GLY A 78 21.08 -16.29 23.72
N HIS A 79 21.16 -16.69 24.98
CA HIS A 79 20.74 -18.00 25.48
C HIS A 79 19.71 -17.88 26.62
N GLU A 80 19.14 -16.68 26.83
CA GLU A 80 18.13 -16.40 27.86
C GLU A 80 16.85 -17.24 27.66
N GLU A 81 16.56 -17.63 26.42
CA GLU A 81 15.42 -18.48 26.05
C GLU A 81 15.81 -19.96 25.88
N SER A 82 16.99 -20.36 26.37
CA SER A 82 17.41 -21.76 26.34
C SER A 82 16.53 -22.61 27.25
N TYR A 83 15.98 -23.71 26.73
CA TYR A 83 15.14 -24.64 27.50
C TYR A 83 15.89 -25.33 28.66
N ASN A 84 17.23 -25.38 28.60
CA ASN A 84 18.07 -25.99 29.63
C ASN A 84 19.13 -24.99 30.11
N PRO A 85 18.75 -23.97 30.91
CA PRO A 85 19.71 -23.00 31.43
C PRO A 85 20.52 -23.59 32.60
N PRO A 86 21.75 -23.11 32.84
CA PRO A 86 22.52 -23.52 34.02
C PRO A 86 21.78 -23.12 35.31
N PRO A 87 22.05 -23.81 36.44
CA PRO A 87 21.29 -23.62 37.69
C PRO A 87 21.39 -22.21 38.27
N GLU A 88 22.41 -21.43 37.89
CA GLU A 88 22.58 -20.02 38.25
C GLU A 88 21.48 -19.10 37.68
N TYR A 89 20.78 -19.54 36.62
CA TYR A 89 19.69 -18.80 35.98
C TYR A 89 18.30 -19.32 36.39
N LEU A 90 18.24 -20.38 37.19
CA LEU A 90 17.00 -20.82 37.81
C LEU A 90 16.68 -19.88 38.97
N LEU A 91 15.43 -19.40 39.04
CA LEU A 91 15.00 -18.49 40.11
C LEU A 91 15.14 -19.18 41.48
N SER A 92 15.70 -18.47 42.45
CA SER A 92 15.74 -18.92 43.84
C SER A 92 14.35 -18.83 44.50
N GLU A 93 14.11 -19.59 45.58
CA GLU A 93 12.80 -19.63 46.25
C GLU A 93 12.32 -18.27 46.80
N GLU A 94 13.26 -17.38 47.12
CA GLU A 94 12.99 -16.02 47.59
C GLU A 94 12.56 -15.10 46.43
N GLU A 95 13.17 -15.25 45.25
CA GLU A 95 12.88 -14.48 44.04
C GLU A 95 11.58 -14.93 43.37
N VAL A 96 11.25 -16.22 43.43
CA VAL A 96 9.94 -16.74 42.99
C VAL A 96 8.81 -16.15 43.83
N ARG A 97 9.04 -15.93 45.13
CA ARG A 97 8.05 -15.35 46.06
C ARG A 97 7.91 -13.83 45.91
N GLY A 98 9.01 -13.14 45.61
CA GLY A 98 9.05 -11.68 45.40
C GLY A 98 8.79 -11.24 43.94
N GLY A 99 8.63 -12.18 43.02
CA GLY A 99 8.44 -11.91 41.59
C GLY A 99 7.10 -11.23 41.25
N PRO A 100 6.97 -10.68 40.02
CA PRO A 100 5.83 -9.86 39.59
C PRO A 100 4.47 -10.58 39.54
N CYS A 101 4.40 -11.85 39.97
CA CYS A 101 3.19 -12.67 40.03
C CYS A 101 2.52 -12.65 41.44
N SER A 102 2.85 -11.70 42.31
CA SER A 102 1.97 -11.34 43.42
C SER A 102 0.75 -10.58 42.87
N PRO A 103 -0.49 -10.85 43.29
CA PRO A 103 -1.65 -10.06 42.88
C PRO A 103 -1.37 -8.57 43.12
N ARG A 104 -1.39 -7.76 42.05
CA ARG A 104 -1.16 -6.32 42.15
C ARG A 104 -2.19 -5.72 43.12
N GLU A 105 -1.71 -5.13 44.21
CA GLU A 105 -2.58 -4.45 45.17
C GLU A 105 -3.42 -3.37 44.46
N PRO A 106 -4.73 -3.27 44.75
CA PRO A 106 -5.58 -2.27 44.10
C PRO A 106 -5.11 -0.88 44.51
N LEU A 107 -4.76 -0.06 43.50
CA LEU A 107 -4.32 1.33 43.65
C LEU A 107 -5.32 2.13 44.49
N GLY A 108 -4.97 2.37 45.75
CA GLY A 108 -5.73 3.21 46.67
C GLY A 108 -4.80 3.93 47.63
N LYS A 109 -4.92 5.27 47.62
CA LYS A 109 -4.38 6.26 48.58
C LYS A 109 -2.90 6.62 48.36
N GLY A 110 -2.49 7.88 48.21
CA GLY A 110 -3.17 9.17 48.26
C GLY A 110 -2.12 10.22 47.90
N TRP A 111 -2.44 11.09 46.95
CA TRP A 111 -1.64 12.29 46.70
C TRP A 111 -1.97 13.29 47.81
N GLU A 112 -1.06 13.50 48.76
CA GLU A 112 -1.12 14.66 49.65
C GLU A 112 -0.01 15.63 49.21
N PHE A 113 -0.45 16.60 48.42
CA PHE A 113 0.36 17.71 47.94
C PHE A 113 0.47 18.75 49.05
N GLY A 114 1.67 18.90 49.61
CA GLY A 114 2.14 20.16 50.19
C GLY A 114 1.78 20.45 51.64
N LYS A 115 2.82 20.68 52.45
CA LYS A 115 2.94 21.90 53.25
C LYS A 115 4.41 22.19 53.56
N LEU A 116 4.68 23.50 53.55
CA LEU A 116 5.91 24.20 53.94
C LEU A 116 6.53 23.71 55.25
#